data_AF-A0A352S7P5-F1
#
_entry.id   AF-A0A352S7P5-F1
#
_cell.length_a   1.000
_cell.length_b   1.000
_cell.length_c   1.000
_cell.angle_alpha   90.00
_cell.angle_beta   90.00
_cell.angle_gamma   90.00
#
_symmetry.space_group_name_H-M   'P 1'
#
loop_
_entity.id
_entity.type
_entity.pdbx_description
1 polymer ?
#
loop_
_entity_poly.entity_id
_entity_poly.type
_entity_poly.pdbx_seq_one_letter_code
_entity_poly.pdbx_strand_id
1 'polypeptide(L)'
;VRGVLLRGVDPAEEPKVSDIANQFRAGSMNALAPGGFGIALGSELANALGVRVGDKVMLVVPQGTITPAGMLPRLKQFTVVGVFSSGHYEFDSALALIDIVDAETLFRH
;
A
#
# COMPACT_ATOMS: atom_id res chain seq x y z
N VAL A 1 -12.87 -2.66 -7.66
CA VAL A 1 -11.70 -1.76 -7.80
C VAL A 1 -11.94 -0.53 -6.92
N ARG A 2 -10.96 -0.11 -6.13
CA ARG A 2 -11.02 1.09 -5.26
C ARG A 2 -9.84 1.99 -5.60
N GLY A 3 -10.07 3.31 -5.67
CA GLY A 3 -8.98 4.29 -5.76
C GLY A 3 -8.28 4.39 -4.42
N VAL A 4 -6.95 4.44 -4.43
CA VAL A 4 -6.13 4.50 -3.21
C VAL A 4 -5.04 5.54 -3.37
N LEU A 5 -4.70 6.22 -2.26
CA LEU A 5 -3.49 7.00 -2.11
C LEU A 5 -2.38 6.05 -1.64
N LEU A 6 -1.42 5.77 -2.51
CA LEU A 6 -0.28 4.91 -2.20
C LEU A 6 0.89 5.78 -1.74
N ARG A 7 1.47 5.47 -0.57
CA ARG A 7 2.65 6.17 -0.03
C ARG A 7 3.77 5.18 0.26
N GLY A 8 4.95 5.48 -0.29
CA GLY A 8 6.20 4.81 0.11
C GLY A 8 6.70 5.41 1.42
N VAL A 9 7.03 4.55 2.38
CA VAL A 9 7.56 4.94 3.69
C VAL A 9 8.84 4.16 3.98
N ASP A 10 9.71 4.76 4.80
CA ASP A 10 10.79 4.04 5.47
C ASP A 10 10.26 3.57 6.83
N PRO A 11 10.05 2.25 7.05
CA PRO A 11 9.54 1.73 8.32
C PRO A 11 10.37 2.10 9.55
N ALA A 12 11.67 2.36 9.38
CA ALA A 12 12.56 2.72 10.49
C ALA A 12 12.40 4.19 10.90
N GLU A 13 12.05 5.07 9.97
CA GLU A 13 11.95 6.51 10.19
C GLU A 13 10.49 6.98 10.37
N GLU A 14 9.50 6.28 9.82
CA GLU A 14 8.08 6.64 9.91
C GLU A 14 7.57 6.78 11.37
N PRO A 15 7.98 5.97 12.36
CA PRO A 15 7.57 6.16 13.75
C PRO A 15 8.01 7.50 14.37
N LYS A 16 9.00 8.18 13.78
CA LYS A 16 9.48 9.50 14.27
C LYS A 16 8.64 10.65 13.74
N VAL A 17 7.83 10.42 12.70
CA VAL A 17 7.04 11.44 12.01
C VAL A 17 5.53 11.18 12.06
N SER A 18 5.12 9.96 12.43
CA SER A 18 3.73 9.56 12.52
C SER A 18 3.48 8.48 13.56
N ASP A 19 2.32 8.55 14.23
CA ASP A 19 1.83 7.51 15.15
C ASP A 19 1.28 6.27 14.43
N ILE A 20 1.22 6.26 13.10
CA ILE A 20 0.65 5.14 12.32
C ILE A 20 1.33 3.81 12.64
N ALA A 21 2.63 3.82 12.95
CA ALA A 21 3.36 2.61 13.34
C ALA A 21 2.74 1.91 14.57
N ASN A 22 2.18 2.67 15.50
CA ASN A 22 1.53 2.17 16.72
C ASN A 22 0.04 1.83 16.52
N GLN A 23 -0.51 2.13 15.35
CA GLN A 23 -1.95 2.03 15.06
C GLN A 23 -2.30 0.79 14.22
N PHE A 24 -1.38 -0.17 14.11
CA PHE A 24 -1.63 -1.45 13.44
C PHE A 24 -2.57 -2.30 14.28
N ARG A 25 -3.73 -2.65 13.70
CA ARG A 25 -4.69 -3.59 14.29
C ARG A 25 -4.32 -5.05 14.00
N ALA A 26 -3.63 -5.29 12.88
CA ALA A 26 -3.12 -6.58 12.48
C ALA A 26 -1.83 -6.42 11.69
N GLY A 27 -0.89 -7.37 11.86
CA GLY A 27 0.42 -7.29 11.22
C GLY A 27 1.30 -6.20 11.84
N SER A 28 2.27 -5.70 11.08
CA SER A 28 3.20 -4.69 11.55
C SER A 28 3.78 -3.88 10.39
N MET A 29 4.09 -2.60 10.64
CA MET A 29 4.85 -1.76 9.70
C MET A 29 6.22 -2.37 9.38
N ASN A 30 6.86 -3.06 10.33
CA ASN A 30 8.16 -3.70 10.13
C ASN A 30 8.14 -4.84 9.11
N ALA A 31 6.96 -5.30 8.71
CA ALA A 31 6.80 -6.31 7.65
C ALA A 31 6.86 -5.69 6.24
N LEU A 32 6.87 -4.36 6.12
CA LEU A 32 7.19 -3.66 4.87
C LEU A 32 8.70 -3.74 4.63
N ALA A 33 9.17 -4.83 4.04
CA ALA A 33 10.58 -5.01 3.71
C ALA A 33 10.87 -4.56 2.27
N PRO A 34 12.04 -3.94 2.00
CA PRO A 34 12.46 -3.59 0.64
C PRO A 34 12.43 -4.78 -0.32
N GLY A 35 11.78 -4.64 -1.47
CA GLY A 35 11.63 -5.70 -2.47
C GLY A 35 10.63 -6.79 -2.10
N GLY A 36 10.01 -6.70 -0.92
CA GLY A 36 9.05 -7.69 -0.42
C GLY A 36 7.67 -7.57 -1.07
N PHE A 37 7.35 -6.43 -1.67
CA PHE A 37 6.02 -6.10 -2.19
C PHE A 37 4.93 -6.35 -1.14
N GLY A 38 5.22 -5.94 0.09
CA GLY A 38 4.27 -5.89 1.20
C GLY A 38 3.45 -4.60 1.13
N ILE A 39 2.16 -4.68 1.46
CA ILE A 39 1.27 -3.52 1.57
C ILE A 39 0.55 -3.50 2.91
N ALA A 40 0.52 -2.35 3.55
CA ALA A 40 -0.34 -2.10 4.70
C ALA A 40 -1.54 -1.25 4.25
N LEU A 41 -2.74 -1.67 4.63
CA LEU A 41 -3.98 -1.02 4.21
C LEU A 41 -4.68 -0.36 5.40
N GLY A 42 -5.33 0.78 5.17
CA GLY A 42 -6.29 1.31 6.14
C GLY A 42 -7.42 0.31 6.41
N SER A 43 -7.98 0.32 7.62
CA SER A 43 -8.96 -0.68 8.05
C SER A 43 -10.23 -0.69 7.19
N GLU A 44 -10.73 0.48 6.81
CA GLU A 44 -11.91 0.57 5.95
C GLU A 44 -11.61 0.15 4.52
N LEU A 45 -10.41 0.42 4.01
CA LEU A 45 -9.95 -0.04 2.71
C LEU A 45 -9.83 -1.57 2.68
N ALA A 46 -9.22 -2.18 3.71
CA ALA A 46 -9.11 -3.64 3.83
C ALA A 46 -10.50 -4.30 3.91
N ASN A 47 -11.41 -3.73 4.71
CA ASN A 47 -12.80 -4.19 4.81
C ASN A 47 -13.54 -4.10 3.48
N ALA A 48 -13.42 -2.96 2.78
CA ALA A 48 -14.06 -2.74 1.49
C ALA A 48 -13.53 -3.66 0.38
N LEU A 49 -12.29 -4.13 0.49
CA LEU A 49 -11.68 -5.10 -0.41
C LEU A 49 -11.93 -6.56 0.03
N GLY A 50 -12.39 -6.78 1.26
CA GLY A 50 -12.62 -8.11 1.83
C GLY A 50 -11.34 -8.90 2.11
N VAL A 51 -10.22 -8.21 2.36
CA VAL A 51 -8.88 -8.80 2.52
C VAL A 51 -8.38 -8.72 3.96
N ARG A 52 -7.48 -9.65 4.31
CA ARG A 52 -6.80 -9.76 5.59
C ARG A 52 -5.29 -9.89 5.40
N VAL A 53 -4.54 -9.78 6.50
CA VAL A 53 -3.09 -10.03 6.49
C VAL A 53 -2.82 -11.43 5.95
N GLY A 54 -1.91 -11.53 4.98
CA GLY A 54 -1.59 -12.75 4.23
C GLY A 54 -2.26 -12.83 2.86
N ASP A 55 -3.34 -12.08 2.62
CA ASP A 55 -4.01 -12.06 1.32
C ASP A 55 -3.21 -11.28 0.28
N LYS A 56 -3.53 -11.52 -0.99
CA LYS A 56 -2.91 -10.83 -2.13
C LYS A 56 -3.85 -9.81 -2.72
N VAL A 57 -3.33 -8.63 -3.03
CA VAL A 57 -4.04 -7.57 -3.75
C VAL A 57 -3.27 -7.18 -5.01
N MET A 58 -4.00 -6.80 -6.05
CA MET A 58 -3.41 -6.31 -7.30
C MET A 58 -3.49 -4.79 -7.34
N LEU A 59 -2.32 -4.15 -7.36
CA LEU A 59 -2.20 -2.72 -7.59
C LEU A 59 -2.22 -2.44 -9.09
N VAL A 60 -3.09 -1.51 -9.49
CA VAL A 60 -3.20 -1.03 -10.86
C VAL A 60 -2.70 0.41 -10.88
N VAL A 61 -1.56 0.64 -11.52
CA VAL A 61 -0.97 1.98 -11.67
C VAL A 61 -1.29 2.50 -13.08
N PRO A 62 -2.00 3.64 -13.20
CA PRO A 62 -2.39 4.20 -14.49
C PRO A 62 -1.24 4.83 -15.26
N GLN A 63 -0.02 4.88 -14.69
CA GLN A 63 1.18 5.31 -15.40
C GLN A 63 1.82 4.09 -16.07
N GLY A 64 1.62 3.95 -17.38
CA GLY A 64 2.14 2.83 -18.15
C GLY A 64 2.49 3.20 -19.58
N THR A 65 2.94 2.21 -20.36
CA THR A 65 3.46 2.46 -21.70
C THR A 65 2.34 2.84 -22.66
N ILE A 66 2.52 3.95 -23.37
CA ILE A 66 1.63 4.36 -24.45
C ILE A 66 1.94 3.49 -25.66
N THR A 67 0.92 2.79 -26.16
CA THR A 67 0.96 1.99 -27.38
C THR A 67 -0.05 2.57 -28.39
N PRO A 68 0.06 2.24 -29.70
CA PRO A 68 -0.97 2.62 -30.67
C PRO A 68 -2.38 2.10 -30.32
N ALA A 69 -2.49 1.02 -29.54
CA ALA A 69 -3.75 0.44 -29.08
C ALA A 69 -4.32 1.09 -27.80
N GLY A 70 -3.60 2.04 -27.19
CA GLY A 70 -3.96 2.71 -25.94
C GLY A 70 -2.88 2.62 -24.87
N MET A 71 -3.24 3.02 -23.65
CA MET A 71 -2.38 2.97 -22.47
C MET A 71 -2.49 1.61 -21.79
N LEU A 72 -1.35 0.92 -21.62
CA LEU A 72 -1.32 -0.33 -20.86
C LEU A 72 -0.91 -0.02 -19.40
N PRO A 73 -1.78 -0.23 -18.39
CA PRO A 73 -1.44 0.07 -17.01
C PRO A 73 -0.36 -0.89 -16.49
N ARG A 74 0.41 -0.43 -15.50
CA ARG A 74 1.33 -1.31 -14.78
C ARG A 74 0.55 -2.06 -13.70
N LEU A 75 0.71 -3.38 -13.68
CA LEU A 75 0.09 -4.26 -12.69
C LEU A 75 1.17 -4.85 -11.79
N LYS A 76 0.95 -4.80 -10.48
CA LYS A 76 1.84 -5.45 -9.51
C LYS A 76 1.04 -6.06 -8.37
N GLN A 77 1.33 -7.32 -8.06
CA GLN A 77 0.71 -8.00 -6.93
C GLN A 77 1.49 -7.67 -5.65
N PHE A 78 0.74 -7.32 -4.60
CA PHE A 78 1.23 -7.09 -3.25
C PHE A 78 0.63 -8.11 -2.28
N THR A 79 1.35 -8.39 -1.20
CA THR A 79 0.83 -9.19 -0.07
C THR A 79 0.45 -8.25 1.05
N VAL A 80 -0.76 -8.39 1.60
CA VAL A 80 -1.20 -7.60 2.75
C VAL A 80 -0.40 -8.03 3.97
N VAL A 81 0.47 -7.15 4.48
CA VAL A 81 1.34 -7.44 5.63
C VAL A 81 0.88 -6.73 6.90
N GLY A 82 -0.09 -5.81 6.78
CA GLY A 82 -0.72 -5.20 7.93
C GLY A 82 -1.98 -4.42 7.60
N VAL A 83 -2.75 -4.14 8.64
CA VAL A 83 -3.94 -3.29 8.60
C VAL A 83 -3.84 -2.28 9.74
N PHE A 84 -3.90 -0.99 9.41
CA PHE A 84 -3.83 0.09 10.38
C PHE A 84 -5.15 0.85 10.48
N SER A 85 -5.33 1.59 11.57
CA SER A 85 -6.44 2.55 11.70
C SER A 85 -5.99 3.81 12.39
N SER A 86 -6.00 4.90 11.64
CA SER A 86 -5.64 6.25 12.09
C SER A 86 -6.69 6.89 12.98
N GLY A 87 -7.88 6.30 13.10
CA GLY A 87 -9.05 6.91 13.74
C GLY A 87 -9.79 7.91 12.85
N HIS A 88 -9.28 8.17 11.65
CA HIS A 88 -9.90 9.05 10.66
C HIS A 88 -10.32 8.25 9.43
N TYR A 89 -11.62 8.27 9.13
CA TYR A 89 -12.21 7.49 8.04
C TYR A 89 -11.56 7.78 6.67
N GLU A 90 -11.20 9.03 6.39
CA GLU A 90 -10.59 9.43 5.12
C GLU A 90 -9.26 8.71 4.85
N PHE A 91 -8.40 8.62 5.85
CA PHE A 91 -7.15 7.86 5.75
C PHE A 91 -7.43 6.36 5.76
N ASP A 92 -8.30 5.88 6.64
CA ASP A 92 -8.57 4.45 6.79
C ASP A 92 -9.25 3.84 5.54
N SER A 93 -9.95 4.65 4.74
CA SER A 93 -10.68 4.21 3.54
C SER A 93 -9.89 4.34 2.22
N ALA A 94 -8.80 5.10 2.21
CA ALA A 94 -8.08 5.42 0.97
C ALA A 94 -6.55 5.27 1.05
N LEU A 95 -5.93 5.22 2.23
CA LEU A 95 -4.48 5.17 2.37
C LEU A 95 -3.95 3.73 2.31
N ALA A 96 -2.88 3.53 1.54
CA ALA A 96 -2.08 2.33 1.53
C ALA A 96 -0.59 2.69 1.66
N LEU A 97 0.13 1.94 2.51
CA LEU A 97 1.56 2.13 2.75
C LEU A 97 2.34 0.95 2.19
N ILE A 98 3.47 1.25 1.54
CA ILE A 98 4.44 0.28 1.04
C ILE A 98 5.85 0.73 1.43
N ASP A 99 6.81 -0.17 1.33
CA ASP A 99 8.22 0.20 1.46
C ASP A 99 8.62 1.21 0.37
N ILE A 100 9.46 2.18 0.72
CA ILE A 100 9.92 3.22 -0.19
C ILE A 100 10.66 2.66 -1.42
N VAL A 101 11.44 1.59 -1.27
CA VAL A 101 12.15 0.93 -2.37
C VAL A 101 11.16 0.23 -3.31
N ASP A 102 10.08 -0.34 -2.78
CA ASP A 102 8.99 -0.91 -3.59
C ASP A 102 8.26 0.19 -4.37
N ALA A 103 8.03 1.35 -3.76
CA ALA A 103 7.44 2.50 -4.42
C ALA A 103 8.31 3.00 -5.57
N GLU A 104 9.61 3.20 -5.34
CA GLU A 104 10.56 3.56 -6.40
C GLU A 104 10.58 2.53 -7.53
N THR A 105 10.51 1.24 -7.21
CA THR A 105 10.47 0.18 -8.21
C THR A 105 9.20 0.22 -9.06
N LEU A 106 8.06 0.57 -8.47
CA LEU A 106 6.79 0.73 -9.20
C LEU A 106 6.79 1.93 -10.15
N PHE A 107 7.32 3.06 -9.68
CA PHE A 107 7.25 4.36 -10.38
C PHE A 107 8.49 4.71 -11.20
N ARG A 108 9.55 3.88 -11.17
CA ARG A 108 10.74 4.09 -12.01
C ARG A 108 10.38 4.07 -13.51
N HIS A 109 10.95 5.04 -14.23
CA HIS A 109 10.92 5.17 -15.69
C HIS A 109 12.17 4.57 -16.30
#